data_AF-N9FZ02-F1
#
_entry.id   AF-N9FZ02-F1
#
_cell.length_a   1.000
_cell.length_b   1.000
_cell.length_c   1.000
_cell.angle_alpha   90.00
_cell.angle_beta   90.00
_cell.angle_gamma   90.00
#
_symmetry.space_group_name_H-M   'P 1'
#
loop_
_entity.id
_entity.type
_entity.pdbx_description
1 polymer ?
#
loop_
_entity_poly.entity_id
_entity_poly.type
_entity_poly.pdbx_seq_one_letter_code
_entity_poly.pdbx_strand_id
1 'polypeptide(L)'
;MQHLEVDTLFLGIAQLSRQSDAYRQQYLAETLNLLKPKVVIPVHWDDFFQPLNQPLQFLPRLADDTPKSLQLLIQAAETQGTKVVLLSGPQSYLLNSAFASQSD
;
A
#
# COMPACT_ATOMS: atom_id res chain seq x y z
N MET A 1 -14.97 -10.27 5.19
CA MET A 1 -14.62 -8.86 4.91
C MET A 1 -15.85 -7.99 4.68
N GLN A 2 -16.95 -8.50 4.11
CA GLN A 2 -18.22 -7.76 4.11
C GLN A 2 -18.60 -7.41 5.55
N HIS A 3 -18.79 -6.12 5.85
CA HIS A 3 -19.07 -5.50 7.16
C HIS A 3 -17.89 -5.07 8.06
N LEU A 4 -16.65 -5.06 7.57
CA LEU A 4 -15.56 -4.40 8.29
C LEU A 4 -15.51 -2.91 7.94
N GLU A 5 -15.54 -2.04 8.95
CA GLU A 5 -15.16 -0.64 8.81
C GLU A 5 -13.64 -0.53 8.98
N VAL A 6 -12.95 -0.08 7.92
CA VAL A 6 -11.49 -0.01 7.90
C VAL A 6 -11.07 1.44 7.70
N ASP A 7 -10.46 2.05 8.71
CA ASP A 7 -9.90 3.39 8.55
C ASP A 7 -8.59 3.36 7.76
N THR A 8 -7.68 2.43 8.10
CA THR A 8 -6.37 2.29 7.46
C THR A 8 -6.12 0.85 7.04
N LEU A 9 -5.70 0.65 5.79
CA LEU A 9 -5.34 -0.64 5.22
C LEU A 9 -3.84 -0.69 4.90
N PHE A 10 -3.11 -1.62 5.51
CA PHE A 10 -1.76 -1.98 5.03
C PHE A 10 -1.90 -3.07 3.97
N LEU A 11 -1.46 -2.80 2.75
CA LEU A 11 -1.71 -3.69 1.60
C LEU A 11 -0.40 -4.16 0.97
N GLY A 12 -0.17 -5.46 0.92
CA GLY A 12 0.97 -6.04 0.21
C GLY A 12 0.86 -5.80 -1.29
N ILE A 13 1.93 -5.30 -1.94
CA ILE A 13 1.94 -5.06 -3.39
C ILE A 13 3.11 -5.72 -4.13
N ALA A 14 3.90 -6.55 -3.45
CA ALA A 14 5.02 -7.25 -4.06
C ALA A 14 4.57 -8.00 -5.32
N GLN A 15 5.26 -7.75 -6.43
CA GLN A 15 5.04 -8.40 -7.73
C GLN A 15 3.67 -8.11 -8.37
N LEU A 16 2.89 -7.15 -7.86
CA LEU A 16 1.56 -6.88 -8.38
C LEU A 16 1.59 -6.58 -9.88
N SER A 17 2.61 -5.84 -10.35
CA SER A 17 2.77 -5.47 -11.76
C SER A 17 3.05 -6.65 -12.70
N ARG A 18 3.51 -7.79 -12.16
CA ARG A 18 3.83 -9.02 -12.90
C ARG A 18 2.63 -9.94 -13.08
N GLN A 19 1.60 -9.75 -12.26
CA GLN A 19 0.42 -10.59 -12.30
C GLN A 19 -0.41 -10.30 -13.56
N SER A 20 -1.25 -11.26 -13.95
CA SER A 20 -2.20 -11.07 -15.04
C SER A 20 -3.17 -9.92 -14.74
N ASP A 21 -3.77 -9.32 -15.76
CA ASP A 21 -4.80 -8.28 -15.55
C ASP A 21 -5.96 -8.82 -14.71
N ALA A 22 -6.39 -10.06 -14.97
CA ALA A 22 -7.45 -10.72 -14.22
C ALA A 22 -7.09 -10.87 -12.72
N TYR A 23 -5.86 -11.28 -12.41
CA TYR A 23 -5.42 -11.37 -11.02
C TYR A 23 -5.39 -9.98 -10.36
N ARG A 24 -4.83 -8.97 -11.03
CA ARG A 24 -4.75 -7.60 -10.50
C ARG A 24 -6.13 -7.03 -10.19
N GLN A 25 -7.08 -7.22 -11.11
CA GLN A 25 -8.47 -6.81 -10.93
C GLN A 25 -9.11 -7.54 -9.76
N GLN A 26 -8.98 -8.87 -9.67
CA GLN A 26 -9.55 -9.65 -8.58
C GLN A 26 -8.95 -9.26 -7.23
N TYR A 27 -7.62 -9.14 -7.16
CA TYR A 27 -6.90 -8.79 -5.95
C TYR A 27 -7.37 -7.44 -5.41
N LEU A 28 -7.46 -6.41 -6.26
CA LEU A 28 -7.94 -5.09 -5.85
C LEU A 28 -9.44 -5.11 -5.53
N ALA A 29 -10.23 -5.89 -6.26
CA ALA A 29 -11.66 -6.06 -5.99
C ALA A 29 -11.92 -6.65 -4.59
N GLU A 30 -11.16 -7.67 -4.20
CA GLU A 30 -11.34 -8.36 -2.92
C GLU A 30 -10.65 -7.66 -1.74
N THR A 31 -9.75 -6.71 -2.00
CA THR A 31 -9.02 -5.95 -0.96
C THR A 31 -9.48 -4.50 -0.90
N LEU A 32 -8.85 -3.62 -1.67
CA LEU A 32 -9.03 -2.18 -1.63
C LEU A 32 -10.47 -1.76 -1.92
N ASN A 33 -11.09 -2.36 -2.95
CA ASN A 33 -12.43 -1.97 -3.41
C ASN A 33 -13.54 -2.49 -2.50
N LEU A 34 -13.31 -3.65 -1.87
CA LEU A 34 -14.25 -4.24 -0.92
C LEU A 34 -14.25 -3.47 0.41
N LEU A 35 -13.07 -3.09 0.91
CA LEU A 35 -12.90 -2.47 2.22
C LEU A 35 -13.05 -0.95 2.22
N LYS A 36 -12.80 -0.29 1.08
CA LYS A 36 -12.90 1.17 0.90
C LYS A 36 -12.27 1.98 2.05
N PRO A 37 -11.00 1.73 2.41
CA PRO A 37 -10.40 2.39 3.55
C PRO A 37 -10.21 3.88 3.31
N LYS A 38 -10.13 4.68 4.38
CA LYS A 38 -9.79 6.11 4.27
C LYS A 38 -8.33 6.30 3.83
N VAL A 39 -7.45 5.42 4.31
CA VAL A 39 -6.01 5.42 3.97
C VAL A 39 -5.56 4.01 3.57
N VAL A 40 -4.74 3.92 2.52
CA VAL A 40 -3.98 2.71 2.18
C VAL A 40 -2.48 2.97 2.26
N ILE A 41 -1.76 2.07 2.92
CA ILE A 41 -0.30 2.08 3.05
C ILE A 41 0.23 0.82 2.35
N PRO A 42 0.89 0.93 1.18
CA PRO A 42 1.50 -0.22 0.56
C PRO A 42 2.64 -0.76 1.44
N VAL A 43 2.74 -2.08 1.53
CA VAL A 43 3.86 -2.80 2.16
C VAL A 43 4.45 -3.82 1.19
N HIS A 44 5.68 -4.27 1.47
CA HIS A 44 6.45 -5.15 0.58
C HIS A 44 6.65 -4.58 -0.84
N TRP A 45 6.76 -3.26 -0.94
CA TRP A 45 7.12 -2.58 -2.18
C TRP A 45 8.65 -2.48 -2.36
N ASP A 46 9.38 -2.50 -1.26
CA ASP A 46 10.84 -2.39 -1.17
C ASP A 46 11.56 -3.74 -1.27
N ASP A 47 12.86 -3.68 -1.48
CA ASP A 47 13.77 -4.82 -1.41
C ASP A 47 14.01 -5.23 0.04
N PHE A 48 13.10 -6.03 0.60
CA PHE A 48 13.18 -6.56 1.96
C PHE A 48 14.32 -7.57 2.16
N PHE A 49 15.10 -7.90 1.11
CA PHE A 49 16.34 -8.66 1.25
C PHE A 49 17.53 -7.76 1.64
N GLN A 50 17.38 -6.43 1.57
CA GLN A 50 18.39 -5.49 2.05
C GLN A 50 18.34 -5.28 3.56
N PRO A 51 19.48 -5.02 4.22
CA PRO A 51 19.50 -4.62 5.63
C PRO A 51 18.75 -3.31 5.88
N LEU A 52 18.03 -3.22 7.00
CA LEU A 52 17.26 -2.04 7.40
C LEU A 52 18.11 -0.77 7.69
N ASN A 53 19.43 -0.91 7.82
CA ASN A 53 20.33 0.22 8.01
C ASN A 53 20.76 0.88 6.68
N GLN A 54 20.32 0.36 5.54
CA GLN A 54 20.52 0.95 4.22
C GLN A 54 19.26 1.73 3.78
N PRO A 55 19.39 2.70 2.87
CA PRO A 55 18.23 3.36 2.27
C PRO A 55 17.32 2.35 1.56
N LEU A 56 16.00 2.46 1.76
CA LEU A 56 15.03 1.58 1.09
C LEU A 56 15.18 1.69 -0.43
N GLN A 57 15.25 0.53 -1.09
CA GLN A 57 15.33 0.41 -2.55
C GLN A 57 14.11 -0.34 -3.06
N PHE A 58 13.77 -0.17 -4.33
CA PHE A 58 12.81 -1.06 -4.98
C PHE A 58 13.41 -2.44 -5.19
N LEU A 59 12.53 -3.45 -5.29
CA LEU A 59 12.92 -4.78 -5.73
C LEU A 59 13.64 -4.71 -7.10
N PRO A 60 14.59 -5.62 -7.37
CA PRO A 60 15.17 -5.75 -8.70
C PRO A 60 14.07 -5.86 -9.77
N ARG A 61 14.24 -5.20 -10.91
CA ARG A 61 13.18 -5.14 -11.95
C ARG A 61 12.74 -6.52 -12.47
N LEU A 62 13.62 -7.52 -12.39
CA LEU A 62 13.29 -8.91 -12.71
C LEU A 62 12.28 -9.53 -11.72
N ALA A 63 12.30 -9.08 -10.46
CA ALA A 63 11.41 -9.52 -9.40
C ALA A 63 10.10 -8.71 -9.36
N ASP A 64 10.12 -7.40 -9.62
CA ASP A 64 8.91 -6.57 -9.79
C ASP A 64 9.23 -5.24 -10.51
N ASP A 65 8.28 -4.72 -11.30
CA ASP A 65 8.28 -3.30 -11.69
C ASP A 65 7.53 -2.52 -10.59
N THR A 66 8.21 -2.28 -9.45
CA THR A 66 7.62 -1.62 -8.27
C THR A 66 6.94 -0.29 -8.61
N PRO A 67 7.50 0.61 -9.45
CA PRO A 67 6.80 1.83 -9.88
C PRO A 67 5.43 1.53 -10.51
N LYS A 68 5.34 0.50 -11.35
CA LYS A 68 4.06 0.07 -11.94
C LYS A 68 3.12 -0.54 -10.90
N SER A 69 3.62 -1.34 -9.94
CA SER A 69 2.81 -1.87 -8.82
C SER A 69 2.20 -0.74 -7.98
N LEU A 70 2.98 0.30 -7.66
CA LEU A 70 2.51 1.49 -6.95
C LEU A 70 1.49 2.27 -7.78
N GLN A 71 1.73 2.45 -9.08
CA GLN A 71 0.80 3.16 -9.96
C GLN A 71 -0.56 2.48 -10.05
N LEU A 72 -0.60 1.14 -10.13
CA LEU A 72 -1.84 0.37 -10.12
C LEU A 72 -2.63 0.57 -8.81
N LEU A 73 -1.94 0.60 -7.67
CA LEU A 73 -2.56 0.88 -6.38
C LEU A 73 -3.10 2.33 -6.31
N ILE A 74 -2.30 3.30 -6.74
CA ILE A 74 -2.68 4.73 -6.72
C ILE A 74 -3.93 4.94 -7.56
N GLN A 75 -3.96 4.42 -8.80
CA GLN A 75 -5.13 4.53 -9.68
C GLN A 75 -6.37 3.93 -9.03
N ALA A 76 -6.27 2.73 -8.44
CA ALA A 76 -7.41 2.10 -7.78
C ALA A 76 -7.89 2.93 -6.56
N ALA A 77 -6.97 3.45 -5.74
CA ALA A 77 -7.29 4.27 -4.58
C ALA A 77 -7.97 5.60 -4.96
N GLU A 78 -7.51 6.25 -6.03
CA GLU A 78 -8.07 7.50 -6.56
C GLU A 78 -9.55 7.33 -6.94
N THR A 79 -9.93 6.18 -7.53
CA THR A 79 -11.33 5.95 -7.95
C THR A 79 -12.34 5.96 -6.80
N GLN A 80 -11.90 5.75 -5.56
CA GLN A 80 -12.76 5.67 -4.37
C GLN A 80 -12.38 6.70 -3.29
N GLY A 81 -11.51 7.66 -3.60
CA GLY A 81 -11.10 8.71 -2.67
C GLY A 81 -10.25 8.22 -1.49
N THR A 82 -9.64 7.03 -1.59
CA THR A 82 -8.71 6.53 -0.58
C THR A 82 -7.37 7.27 -0.69
N LYS A 83 -6.84 7.78 0.44
CA LYS A 83 -5.52 8.39 0.48
C LYS A 83 -4.43 7.32 0.43
N VAL A 84 -3.46 7.44 -0.46
CA VAL A 84 -2.25 6.59 -0.46
C VAL A 84 -1.16 7.26 0.39
N VAL A 85 -0.56 6.53 1.33
CA VAL A 85 0.58 6.98 2.12
C VAL A 85 1.72 5.98 1.97
N LEU A 86 2.83 6.40 1.38
CA LEU A 86 4.04 5.60 1.30
C LEU A 86 4.91 5.85 2.52
N LEU A 87 5.20 4.81 3.30
CA LEU A 87 6.20 4.86 4.36
C LEU A 87 7.54 4.47 3.77
N SER A 88 8.45 5.44 3.60
CA SER A 88 9.75 5.29 2.94
C SER A 88 10.95 5.25 3.88
N GLY A 89 10.70 5.07 5.18
CA GLY A 89 11.74 5.02 6.20
C GLY A 89 11.21 4.59 7.56
N PRO A 90 12.06 4.60 8.61
CA PRO A 90 11.72 4.09 9.95
C PRO A 90 10.76 5.01 10.75
N GLN A 91 10.12 5.98 10.10
CA GLN A 91 9.21 6.90 10.77
C GLN A 91 7.91 6.18 11.16
N SER A 92 7.43 6.47 12.36
CA SER A 92 6.14 5.98 12.81
C SER A 92 5.01 6.69 12.08
N TYR A 93 3.94 5.93 11.77
CA TYR A 93 2.70 6.47 11.24
C TYR A 93 1.58 6.33 12.28
N LEU A 94 0.97 7.45 12.67
CA LEU A 94 -0.13 7.46 13.62
C LEU A 94 -1.44 7.06 12.94
N LEU A 95 -2.06 5.99 13.40
CA LEU A 95 -3.29 5.44 12.82
C LEU A 95 -4.56 6.22 13.21
N ASN A 96 -4.49 7.02 14.27
CA ASN A 96 -5.65 7.74 14.79
C ASN A 96 -5.35 9.24 14.87
N SER A 97 -6.14 10.03 14.15
CA SER A 97 -6.05 11.50 14.14
C SER A 97 -6.49 12.14 15.46
N ALA A 98 -7.24 11.43 16.32
CA ALA A 98 -7.66 11.94 17.63
C ALA A 98 -6.50 12.12 18.64
N PHE A 99 -5.35 11.49 18.40
CA PHE A 99 -4.15 11.65 19.24
C PHE A 99 -3.13 12.63 18.66
N ALA A 100 -3.25 12.99 17.38
CA ALA A 100 -2.34 13.95 16.73
C ALA A 100 -2.55 15.40 17.20
N SER A 101 -3.72 15.70 17.77
CA SER A 101 -4.11 17.02 18.28
C SER A 101 -3.85 17.20 19.78
N GLN A 102 -3.26 16.22 20.47
CA GLN A 102 -2.86 16.33 21.89
C GLN A 102 -1.35 16.49 22.09
N SER A 103 -0.61 16.72 21.00
CA SER A 103 0.85 16.86 21.00
C SER A 103 1.32 18.28 20.67
N ASP A 104 0.51 19.29 21.01
CA ASP A 104 0.88 20.71 21.02
C ASP A 104 0.68 21.33 22.42
#